data_AF-A0A257JA10-F1
#
_entry.id   AF-A0A257JA10-F1
#
_cell.length_a   1.000
_cell.length_b   1.000
_cell.length_c   1.000
_cell.angle_alpha   90.00
_cell.angle_beta   90.00
_cell.angle_gamma   90.00
#
_symmetry.space_group_name_H-M   'P 1'
#
loop_
_entity.id
_entity.type
_entity.pdbx_description
1 polymer ?
#
loop_
_entity_poly.entity_id
_entity_poly.type
_entity_poly.pdbx_seq_one_letter_code
_entity_poly.pdbx_strand_id
1 'polypeptide(L)' 'MITTVLAFLLTLAVLIVVHEYGHYRVAVACGVKVLRFSIGFGRVVWRHQRSPEHTEFVL' A
#
# COMPACT_ATOMS: atom_id res chain seq x y z
N MET A 1 24.94 -12.90 5.95
CA MET A 1 24.88 -12.02 4.76
C MET A 1 23.58 -12.22 3.98
N ILE A 2 23.25 -13.43 3.53
CA ILE A 2 21.96 -13.67 2.85
C ILE A 2 20.77 -13.41 3.79
N THR A 3 20.83 -13.93 5.02
CA THR A 3 19.78 -13.74 6.04
C THR A 3 19.55 -12.27 6.39
N THR A 4 20.62 -11.48 6.52
CA THR A 4 20.54 -10.03 6.79
C THR A 4 19.91 -9.26 5.64
N VAL A 5 20.23 -9.62 4.39
CA VAL A 5 19.59 -9.01 3.21
C VAL A 5 18.11 -9.37 3.14
N LEU A 6 17.75 -10.63 3.36
CA LEU A 6 16.34 -11.07 3.38
C LEU A 6 15.55 -10.38 4.51
N ALA A 7 16.13 -10.31 5.71
CA ALA A 7 15.51 -9.62 6.84
C ALA A 7 15.32 -8.12 6.58
N PHE A 8 16.29 -7.47 5.92
CA PHE A 8 16.18 -6.08 5.52
C PHE A 8 15.02 -5.86 4.52
N LEU A 9 14.96 -6.66 3.46
CA LEU A 9 13.89 -6.56 2.46
C LEU A 9 12.51 -6.81 3.07
N LEU A 10 12.39 -7.83 3.94
CA LEU A 10 11.15 -8.12 4.65
C LEU A 10 10.72 -6.95 5.54
N THR A 11 11.65 -6.41 6.33
CA THR A 11 11.38 -5.28 7.24
C THR A 11 10.97 -4.04 6.45
N LEU A 12 11.65 -3.76 5.34
CA LEU A 12 11.33 -2.63 4.47
C LEU A 12 9.95 -2.81 3.83
N ALA A 13 9.62 -4.01 3.33
CA ALA A 13 8.31 -4.30 2.77
C ALA A 13 7.19 -4.07 3.81
N VAL A 14 7.37 -4.57 5.03
CA VAL A 14 6.41 -4.35 6.13
C VAL A 14 6.28 -2.87 6.47
N LEU A 15 7.40 -2.14 6.57
CA LEU A 15 7.40 -0.72 6.89
C LEU A 15 6.61 0.10 5.86
N ILE A 16 6.80 -0.18 4.56
CA ILE A 16 6.11 0.52 3.46
C ILE A 16 4.61 0.26 3.54
N VAL A 17 4.20 -1.02 3.66
CA VAL A 17 2.79 -1.42 3.78
C VAL A 17 2.12 -0.69 4.94
N VAL A 18 2.76 -0.66 6.11
CA VAL A 18 2.21 0.00 7.30
C VAL A 18 2.17 1.53 7.13
N HIS A 19 3.18 2.13 6.50
CA HIS A 19 3.24 3.58 6.28
C HIS A 19 2.10 4.06 5.36
N GLU A 20 1.95 3.44 4.20
CA GLU A 20 0.89 3.80 3.25
C GLU A 20 -0.49 3.48 3.81
N TYR A 21 -0.65 2.35 4.51
CA TYR A 21 -1.89 2.03 5.20
C TYR A 21 -2.26 3.08 6.26
N GLY A 22 -1.27 3.65 6.96
CA GLY A 22 -1.47 4.77 7.88
C GLY A 22 -2.10 5.98 7.19
N HIS A 23 -1.56 6.40 6.05
CA HIS A 23 -2.12 7.51 5.25
C HIS A 23 -3.55 7.21 4.79
N TYR A 24 -3.79 5.99 4.29
CA TYR A 24 -5.14 5.58 3.87
C TYR A 24 -6.14 5.64 5.01
N ARG A 25 -5.79 5.08 6.17
CA ARG A 25 -6.67 5.08 7.34
C ARG A 25 -6.98 6.49 7.83
N VAL A 26 -5.98 7.37 7.87
CA VAL A 26 -6.18 8.76 8.29
C VAL A 26 -7.07 9.51 7.27
N ALA A 27 -6.83 9.32 5.97
CA ALA A 27 -7.68 9.91 4.93
C ALA A 27 -9.15 9.47 5.05
N VAL A 28 -9.39 8.17 5.26
CA VAL A 28 -10.74 7.63 5.48
C VAL A 28 -11.36 8.17 6.77
N ALA A 29 -10.59 8.27 7.86
CA ALA A 29 -11.06 8.82 9.13
C ALA A 29 -11.43 10.30 9.04
N CYS A 30 -10.74 11.07 8.19
CA CYS A 30 -11.05 12.47 7.89
C CYS A 30 -12.19 12.64 6.86
N GLY A 31 -12.84 11.55 6.42
CA GLY A 31 -13.92 11.60 5.43
C GLY A 31 -13.47 11.86 4.00
N VAL A 32 -12.17 11.73 3.70
CA VAL A 32 -11.63 11.92 2.34
C VAL A 32 -11.86 10.65 1.52
N LYS A 33 -12.55 10.76 0.39
CA LYS A 33 -12.74 9.64 -0.57
C LYS A 33 -11.41 9.32 -1.26
N VAL A 34 -10.76 8.23 -0.84
CA VAL A 34 -9.54 7.74 -1.51
C VAL A 34 -9.95 6.98 -2.77
N LEU A 35 -9.58 7.50 -3.94
CA LEU A 35 -9.92 6.89 -5.24
C LEU A 35 -9.00 5.71 -5.58
N ARG A 36 -7.73 5.81 -5.19
CA ARG A 36 -6.71 4.79 -5.46
C ARG A 36 -5.77 4.68 -4.28
N PHE A 37 -5.60 3.47 -3.79
CA PHE A 37 -4.64 3.09 -2.78
C PHE A 37 -3.56 2.24 -3.44
N SER A 38 -2.31 2.68 -3.37
CA SER A 38 -1.15 1.97 -3.92
C SER A 38 -0.24 1.55 -2.77
N ILE A 39 0.33 0.34 -2.82
CA ILE A 39 1.33 -0.12 -1.87
C ILE A 39 2.62 -0.37 -2.64
N GLY A 40 3.70 0.36 -2.33
CA GLY A 40 5.02 0.13 -2.92
C GLY A 40 5.51 1.22 -3.90
N PHE A 41 6.61 0.94 -4.60
CA PHE A 41 7.31 1.90 -5.46
C PHE A 41 7.24 1.51 -6.94
N GLY A 42 6.64 2.36 -7.77
CA GLY A 42 6.76 2.29 -9.24
C GLY A 42 5.57 1.66 -9.97
N ARG A 43 5.84 0.70 -10.87
CA ARG A 43 4.86 0.17 -11.83
C ARG A 43 3.89 -0.79 -11.14
N VAL A 44 2.60 -0.57 -11.38
CA VAL A 44 1.52 -1.46 -10.93
C VAL A 44 1.76 -2.89 -11.41
N VAL A 45 1.92 -3.79 -10.46
CA VAL A 45 2.02 -5.24 -10.69
C VAL A 45 0.64 -5.88 -10.56
N TRP A 46 -0.21 -5.33 -9.70
CA TRP A 46 -1.55 -5.87 -9.46
C TRP A 46 -2.57 -4.76 -9.18
N ARG A 47 -3.77 -4.90 -9.73
CA ARG A 47 -4.89 -3.96 -9.55
C ARG A 47 -6.14 -4.74 -9.17
N HIS A 48 -6.80 -4.31 -8.11
CA HIS A 48 -8.09 -4.83 -7.69
C HIS A 48 -9.06 -3.68 -7.43
N GLN A 49 -10.14 -3.65 -8.21
CA GLN A 49 -11.23 -2.70 -8.04
C GLN A 49 -12.55 -3.47 -8.07
N ARG A 50 -13.31 -3.40 -6.98
CA ARG A 50 -14.61 -4.10 -6.88
C ARG A 50 -15.73 -3.41 -7.66
N SER A 51 -15.69 -2.09 -7.77
CA SER A 51 -16.69 -1.27 -8.49
C SER A 51 -16.06 0.10 -8.81
N PRO A 52 -16.47 0.80 -9.88
CA PRO A 52 -15.95 2.13 -10.23
C PRO A 52 -16.08 3.16 -9.09
N GLU A 53 -17.06 2.99 -8.21
CA GLU A 53 -17.34 3.85 -7.06
C GLU A 53 -16.42 3.62 -5.85
N HIS A 54 -15.76 2.45 -5.78
CA HIS A 54 -14.94 2.03 -4.64
C HIS A 54 -13.44 2.29 -4.88
N THR A 55 -12.69 2.44 -3.79
CA THR A 55 -11.22 2.59 -3.81
C THR A 55 -10.57 1.46 -4.59
N GLU A 56 -9.74 1.84 -5.56
CA GLU A 56 -8.91 0.93 -6.32
C GLU A 56 -7.68 0.55 -5.49
N PHE A 57 -7.50 -0.74 -5.20
CA PHE A 57 -6.34 -1.26 -4.50
C PHE A 57 -5.28 -1.72 -5.50
N VAL A 58 -4.07 -1.20 -5.37
CA VAL A 58 -2.99 -1.39 -6.33
C VAL A 58 -1.72 -1.78 -5.60
N LEU A 59 -0.97 -2.71 -6.18
CA LEU A 59 0.28 -3.27 -5.68
C LEU A 59 1.34 -3.20 -6.77
#